data_AF-H0H0C2-F1
#
_entry.id   AF-H0H0C2-F1
#
_cell.length_a   1.000
_cell.length_b   1.000
_cell.length_c   1.000
_cell.angle_alpha   90.00
_cell.angle_beta   90.00
_cell.angle_gamma   90.00
#
_symmetry.space_group_name_H-M   'P 1'
#
loop_
_entity.id
_entity.type
_entity.pdbx_description
1 polymer ?
#
loop_
_entity_poly.entity_id
_entity_poly.type
_entity_poly.pdbx_seq_one_letter_code
_entity_poly.pdbx_strand_id
1 'polypeptide(L)'
;MRISLKEPEEEIIDQKRPKEYYFTNYSVEQRQQFLQSSIDYDTVLQESATILKDDQHIHDKWPYCQGKIINLHEYNLKIELQQQSDLKIKKRRPGQKQRAARKLALERSKERDAKAREIKKMLKKKFHKRGGKKNKKKPVLNPLANAASAPKFRTE
;
A
#
# COMPACT_ATOMS: atom_id res chain seq x y z
N MET A 1 26.52 72.95 36.02
CA MET A 1 26.28 72.33 34.70
C MET A 1 25.23 71.24 34.87
N ARG A 2 24.06 71.36 34.23
CA ARG A 2 23.05 70.29 34.22
C ARG A 2 23.38 69.35 33.06
N ILE A 3 23.66 68.10 33.36
CA ILE A 3 23.93 67.05 32.37
C ILE A 3 22.64 66.24 32.23
N SER A 4 21.95 66.39 31.11
CA SER A 4 20.81 65.54 30.75
C SER A 4 21.32 64.31 30.01
N LEU A 5 21.12 63.13 30.58
CA LEU A 5 21.38 61.85 29.91
C LEU A 5 20.35 61.69 28.78
N LYS A 6 20.78 61.85 27.53
CA LYS A 6 19.95 61.52 26.36
C LYS A 6 19.98 59.99 26.22
N GLU A 7 18.82 59.35 26.18
CA GLU A 7 18.73 57.90 25.95
C GLU A 7 19.32 57.55 24.58
N PRO A 8 20.11 56.46 24.47
CA PRO A 8 20.69 56.06 23.20
C PRO A 8 19.57 55.64 22.25
N GLU A 9 19.53 56.28 21.07
CA GLU A 9 18.59 55.92 20.00
C GLU A 9 18.90 54.49 19.54
N GLU A 10 17.89 53.60 19.53
CA GLU A 10 18.06 52.22 19.08
C GLU A 10 18.39 52.19 17.58
N GLU A 11 19.61 51.79 17.22
CA GLU A 11 20.00 51.55 15.83
C GLU A 11 19.26 50.31 15.29
N ILE A 12 18.20 50.51 14.53
CA ILE A 12 17.49 49.42 13.85
C ILE A 12 18.33 48.98 12.64
N ILE A 13 19.12 47.93 12.83
CA ILE A 13 19.92 47.32 11.75
C ILE A 13 19.02 46.42 10.89
N ASP A 14 18.64 46.92 9.73
CA ASP A 14 17.78 46.23 8.77
C ASP A 14 18.58 45.15 8.00
N GLN A 15 18.66 43.93 8.55
CA GLN A 15 19.41 42.80 7.95
C GLN A 15 18.66 42.13 6.79
N LYS A 16 18.52 42.82 5.65
CA LYS A 16 17.96 42.22 4.44
C LYS A 16 19.04 41.46 3.65
N ARG A 17 18.75 40.21 3.29
CA ARG A 17 19.65 39.40 2.46
C ARG A 17 19.70 39.96 1.04
N PRO A 18 20.87 39.99 0.38
CA PRO A 18 20.99 40.42 -1.01
C PRO A 18 20.24 39.45 -1.93
N LYS A 19 19.69 39.97 -3.04
CA LYS A 19 18.92 39.15 -4.02
C LYS A 19 19.74 38.01 -4.62
N GLU A 20 21.05 38.20 -4.72
CA GLU A 20 22.03 37.20 -5.18
C GLU A 20 22.06 35.94 -4.30
N TYR A 21 21.58 36.03 -3.05
CA TYR A 21 21.39 34.86 -2.19
C TYR A 21 20.31 33.90 -2.73
N TYR A 22 19.32 34.41 -3.46
CA TYR A 22 18.19 33.64 -3.97
C TYR A 22 18.27 33.35 -5.47
N PHE A 23 18.92 34.23 -6.23
CA PHE A 23 18.94 34.16 -7.68
C PHE A 23 20.35 34.33 -8.24
N THR A 24 20.74 33.42 -9.11
CA THR A 24 21.97 33.52 -9.89
C THR A 24 21.74 34.47 -11.08
N ASN A 25 22.54 35.52 -11.16
CA ASN A 25 22.55 36.42 -12.31
C ASN A 25 23.64 35.99 -13.29
N TYR A 26 23.23 35.61 -14.50
CA TYR A 26 24.17 35.23 -15.55
C TYR A 26 24.42 36.38 -16.51
N SER A 27 25.70 36.59 -16.86
CA SER A 27 26.10 37.55 -17.89
C SER A 27 25.61 37.10 -19.27
N VAL A 28 25.61 38.02 -20.25
CA VAL A 28 25.20 37.70 -21.62
C VAL A 28 26.11 36.63 -22.23
N GLU A 29 27.41 36.68 -21.96
CA GLU A 29 28.40 35.69 -22.42
C GLU A 29 28.12 34.30 -21.84
N GLN A 30 27.80 34.20 -20.54
CA GLN A 30 27.46 32.92 -19.91
C GLN A 30 26.19 32.32 -20.52
N ARG A 31 25.18 33.15 -20.82
CA ARG A 31 23.96 32.69 -21.49
C ARG A 31 24.25 32.15 -22.90
N GLN A 32 25.18 32.76 -23.64
CA GLN A 32 25.61 32.26 -24.94
C GLN A 32 26.32 30.90 -24.84
N GLN A 33 27.17 30.71 -23.82
CA GLN A 33 27.82 29.41 -23.55
C GLN A 33 26.81 28.32 -23.19
N PHE A 34 25.76 28.66 -22.42
CA PHE A 34 24.67 27.72 -22.12
C PHE A 34 23.89 27.36 -23.37
N LEU A 35 23.61 28.33 -24.24
CA LEU A 35 22.89 28.08 -25.49
C LEU A 35 23.71 27.19 -26.44
N GLN A 36 25.03 27.41 -26.50
CA GLN A 36 25.94 26.57 -27.30
C GLN A 36 26.03 25.13 -26.77
N SER A 37 25.94 24.92 -25.46
CA SER A 37 25.99 23.59 -24.85
C SER A 37 24.61 22.94 -24.69
N SER A 38 23.53 23.71 -24.86
CA SER A 38 22.17 23.18 -24.77
C SER A 38 21.83 22.31 -25.98
N ILE A 39 21.10 21.24 -25.72
CA ILE A 39 20.53 20.38 -26.76
C ILE A 39 19.15 20.95 -27.10
N ASP A 40 18.95 21.24 -28.38
CA ASP A 40 17.67 21.75 -28.87
C ASP A 40 16.59 20.65 -28.88
N TYR A 41 15.34 21.08 -28.80
CA TYR A 41 14.20 20.17 -28.82
C TYR A 41 14.17 19.32 -30.10
N ASP A 42 14.45 19.96 -31.23
CA ASP A 42 14.42 19.31 -32.54
C ASP A 42 15.51 18.25 -32.66
N THR A 43 16.70 18.49 -32.09
CA THR A 43 17.78 17.47 -32.07
C THR A 43 17.40 16.28 -31.20
N VAL A 44 16.77 16.49 -30.04
CA VAL A 44 16.27 15.36 -29.21
C VAL A 44 15.24 14.53 -29.97
N LEU A 45 14.29 15.17 -30.66
CA LEU A 45 13.28 14.46 -31.44
C LEU A 45 13.89 13.69 -32.60
N GLN A 46 14.82 14.30 -33.35
CA GLN A 46 15.50 13.64 -34.46
C GLN A 46 16.32 12.44 -33.98
N GLU A 47 17.11 12.60 -32.91
CA GLU A 47 17.89 11.50 -32.33
C GLU A 47 16.97 10.38 -31.82
N SER A 48 15.88 10.71 -31.12
CA SER A 48 14.92 9.71 -30.65
C SER A 48 14.28 8.91 -31.78
N ALA A 49 13.99 9.55 -32.91
CA ALA A 49 13.45 8.89 -34.09
C ALA A 49 14.49 8.02 -34.81
N THR A 50 15.78 8.38 -34.74
CA THR A 50 16.87 7.55 -35.27
C THR A 50 17.21 6.36 -34.37
N ILE A 51 17.14 6.51 -33.05
CA ILE A 51 17.32 5.41 -32.10
C ILE A 51 16.31 4.28 -32.37
N LEU A 52 15.05 4.63 -32.67
CA LEU A 52 14.02 3.64 -33.03
C LEU A 52 14.34 2.87 -34.33
N LYS A 53 15.09 3.45 -35.27
CA LYS A 53 15.56 2.77 -36.49
C LYS A 53 16.81 1.94 -36.25
N ASP A 54 17.71 2.45 -35.41
CA ASP A 54 18.94 1.78 -35.02
C ASP A 54 18.70 0.65 -34.01
N ASP A 55 17.59 0.65 -33.25
CA ASP A 55 17.17 -0.44 -32.36
C ASP A 55 17.03 -1.78 -33.12
N GLN A 56 16.72 -1.75 -34.43
CA GLN A 56 16.78 -2.93 -35.29
C GLN A 56 18.23 -3.42 -35.56
N HIS A 57 19.22 -2.52 -35.53
CA HIS A 57 20.64 -2.80 -35.71
C HIS A 57 21.41 -2.99 -34.37
N ILE A 58 20.81 -2.67 -33.21
CA ILE A 58 21.43 -2.89 -31.89
C ILE A 58 21.66 -4.37 -31.61
N HIS A 59 20.86 -5.26 -32.22
CA HIS A 59 21.11 -6.71 -32.18
C HIS A 59 22.52 -7.09 -32.68
N ASP A 60 23.11 -6.32 -33.60
CA ASP A 60 24.42 -6.61 -34.16
C ASP A 60 25.57 -5.87 -33.46
N LYS A 61 25.32 -4.69 -32.88
CA LYS A 61 26.39 -3.84 -32.33
C LYS A 61 26.81 -4.20 -30.90
N TRP A 62 25.93 -4.74 -30.06
CA TRP A 62 26.18 -4.87 -28.60
C TRP A 62 26.06 -6.33 -28.12
N PRO A 63 27.11 -7.15 -28.29
CA PRO A 63 27.07 -8.59 -27.97
C PRO A 63 26.91 -8.92 -26.47
N TYR A 64 27.11 -7.96 -25.57
CA TYR A 64 26.88 -8.14 -24.13
C TYR A 64 25.45 -7.77 -23.69
N CYS A 65 24.72 -7.01 -24.52
CA CYS A 65 23.30 -6.70 -24.36
C CYS A 65 22.43 -7.67 -25.19
N GLN A 66 22.85 -8.94 -25.30
CA GLN A 66 22.04 -10.06 -25.80
C GLN A 66 20.85 -10.42 -24.89
N GLY A 67 20.36 -9.46 -24.11
CA GLY A 67 19.05 -9.58 -23.49
C GLY A 67 17.99 -9.61 -24.60
N LYS A 68 16.90 -10.34 -24.37
CA LYS A 68 15.69 -10.18 -25.18
C LYS A 68 15.24 -8.73 -25.03
N ILE A 69 15.53 -7.90 -26.01
CA ILE A 69 14.90 -6.58 -26.14
C ILE A 69 13.45 -6.87 -26.46
N ILE A 70 12.58 -6.68 -25.47
CA ILE A 70 11.15 -6.89 -25.60
C ILE A 70 10.54 -5.55 -25.97
N ASN A 71 9.88 -5.49 -27.12
CA ASN A 71 9.00 -4.37 -27.41
C ASN A 71 7.86 -4.34 -26.37
N LEU A 72 7.93 -3.40 -25.44
CA LEU A 72 6.98 -3.28 -24.33
C LEU A 72 5.54 -3.10 -24.83
N HIS A 73 5.36 -2.40 -25.96
CA HIS A 73 4.03 -2.17 -26.52
C HIS A 73 3.39 -3.48 -26.99
N GLU A 74 4.09 -4.26 -27.81
CA GLU A 74 3.62 -5.56 -28.29
C GLU A 74 3.40 -6.56 -27.16
N TYR A 75 4.30 -6.56 -26.17
CA TYR A 75 4.18 -7.41 -25.00
C TYR A 75 2.92 -7.08 -24.18
N ASN A 76 2.67 -5.79 -23.94
CA ASN A 76 1.47 -5.34 -23.22
C ASN A 76 0.19 -5.67 -23.99
N LEU A 77 0.16 -5.46 -25.31
CA LEU A 77 -0.99 -5.84 -26.15
C LEU A 77 -1.30 -7.34 -26.05
N LYS A 78 -0.26 -8.19 -26.05
CA LYS A 78 -0.43 -9.64 -25.88
C LYS A 78 -1.03 -9.99 -24.52
N ILE A 79 -0.58 -9.33 -23.45
CA ILE A 79 -1.14 -9.51 -22.10
C ILE A 79 -2.60 -9.09 -22.06
N GLU A 80 -2.95 -7.93 -22.62
CA GLU A 80 -4.32 -7.44 -22.64
C GLU A 80 -5.26 -8.41 -23.36
N LEU A 81 -4.85 -8.94 -24.52
CA LEU A 81 -5.61 -9.96 -25.25
C LEU A 81 -5.82 -11.24 -24.42
N GLN A 82 -4.78 -11.70 -23.73
CA GLN A 82 -4.87 -12.86 -22.84
C GLN A 82 -5.86 -12.61 -21.70
N GLN A 83 -5.74 -11.46 -21.02
CA GLN A 83 -6.66 -11.10 -19.94
C GLN A 83 -8.12 -11.02 -20.41
N GLN A 84 -8.36 -10.44 -21.58
CA GLN A 84 -9.71 -10.39 -22.17
C GLN A 84 -10.23 -11.79 -22.48
N SER A 85 -9.38 -12.69 -23.00
CA SER A 85 -9.77 -14.09 -23.27
C SER A 85 -10.11 -14.85 -21.98
N ASP A 86 -9.32 -14.67 -20.92
CA ASP A 86 -9.56 -15.29 -19.61
C ASP A 86 -10.86 -14.79 -18.97
N LEU A 87 -11.13 -13.49 -19.07
CA LEU A 87 -12.39 -12.91 -18.60
C LEU A 87 -13.58 -13.51 -19.37
N LYS A 88 -13.47 -13.68 -20.69
CA LYS A 88 -14.52 -14.33 -21.51
C LYS A 88 -14.72 -15.79 -21.09
N ILE A 89 -13.64 -16.55 -20.86
CA ILE A 89 -13.71 -17.94 -20.39
C ILE A 89 -14.36 -18.04 -19.01
N LYS A 90 -13.99 -17.15 -18.07
CA LYS A 90 -14.58 -17.09 -16.71
C LYS A 90 -16.07 -16.75 -16.73
N LYS A 91 -16.49 -15.83 -17.61
CA LYS A 91 -17.91 -15.49 -17.80
C LYS A 91 -18.70 -16.62 -18.47
N ARG A 92 -18.03 -17.49 -19.23
CA ARG A 92 -18.69 -18.61 -19.92
C ARG A 92 -19.16 -19.65 -18.92
N ARG A 93 -20.39 -20.14 -19.12
CA ARG A 93 -20.96 -21.21 -18.31
C ARG A 93 -20.10 -22.48 -18.44
N PRO A 94 -19.73 -23.13 -17.32
CA PRO A 94 -19.02 -24.41 -17.38
C PRO A 94 -19.82 -25.47 -18.14
N GLY A 95 -19.12 -26.41 -18.76
CA GLY A 95 -19.74 -27.51 -19.51
C GLY A 95 -20.72 -28.31 -18.66
N GLN A 96 -21.70 -28.96 -19.30
CA GLN A 96 -22.76 -29.71 -18.60
C GLN A 96 -22.20 -30.76 -17.65
N LYS A 97 -21.20 -31.54 -18.09
CA LYS A 97 -20.51 -32.55 -17.26
C LYS A 97 -19.85 -31.94 -16.02
N GLN A 98 -19.15 -30.81 -16.18
CA GLN A 98 -18.53 -30.11 -15.06
C GLN A 98 -19.57 -29.55 -14.08
N ARG A 99 -20.69 -29.03 -14.58
CA ARG A 99 -21.79 -28.56 -13.73
C ARG A 99 -22.39 -29.70 -12.91
N ALA A 100 -22.67 -30.84 -13.55
CA ALA A 100 -23.18 -32.02 -12.86
C ALA A 100 -22.21 -32.52 -11.78
N ALA A 101 -20.91 -32.59 -12.10
CA ALA A 101 -19.88 -32.99 -11.13
C ALA A 101 -19.79 -32.04 -9.94
N ARG A 102 -19.84 -30.71 -10.16
CA ARG A 102 -19.84 -29.71 -9.07
C ARG A 102 -21.06 -29.84 -8.17
N LYS A 103 -22.25 -30.08 -8.74
CA LYS A 103 -23.49 -30.30 -7.98
C LYS A 103 -23.36 -31.53 -7.08
N LEU A 104 -22.90 -32.64 -7.65
CA LEU A 104 -22.70 -33.90 -6.94
C LEU A 104 -21.67 -33.75 -5.80
N ALA A 105 -20.54 -33.08 -6.08
CA ALA A 105 -19.52 -32.81 -5.06
C ALA A 105 -20.07 -32.00 -3.88
N LEU A 106 -20.93 -31.01 -4.15
CA LEU A 106 -21.60 -30.20 -3.12
C LEU A 106 -22.61 -31.01 -2.30
N GLU A 107 -23.35 -31.92 -2.94
CA GLU A 107 -24.27 -32.83 -2.24
C GLU A 107 -23.49 -33.75 -1.29
N ARG A 108 -22.40 -34.37 -1.78
CA ARG A 108 -21.52 -35.22 -0.95
C ARG A 108 -20.86 -34.46 0.21
N SER A 109 -20.48 -33.20 0.04
CA SER A 109 -19.92 -32.42 1.16
C SER A 109 -20.98 -32.15 2.23
N LYS A 110 -22.18 -31.75 1.83
CA LYS A 110 -23.31 -31.55 2.75
C LYS A 110 -23.66 -32.83 3.51
N GLU A 111 -23.67 -33.98 2.84
CA GLU A 111 -23.90 -35.28 3.48
C GLU A 111 -22.83 -35.61 4.53
N ARG A 112 -21.55 -35.37 4.20
CA ARG A 112 -20.44 -35.58 5.15
C ARG A 112 -20.57 -34.69 6.38
N ASP A 113 -20.90 -33.42 6.18
CA ASP A 113 -21.09 -32.46 7.28
C ASP A 113 -22.29 -32.83 8.16
N ALA A 114 -23.39 -33.29 7.55
CA ALA A 114 -24.56 -33.76 8.29
C ALA A 114 -24.22 -34.98 9.16
N LYS A 115 -23.56 -35.99 8.58
CA LYS A 115 -23.08 -37.19 9.30
C LYS A 115 -22.14 -36.81 10.44
N ALA A 116 -21.19 -35.90 10.22
CA ALA A 116 -20.28 -35.44 11.27
C ALA A 116 -21.03 -34.75 12.42
N ARG A 117 -22.03 -33.92 12.11
CA ARG A 117 -22.90 -33.28 13.13
C ARG A 117 -23.70 -34.31 13.93
N GLU A 118 -24.25 -35.32 13.28
CA GLU A 118 -25.00 -36.39 13.93
C GLU A 118 -24.11 -37.23 14.85
N ILE A 119 -22.93 -37.64 14.37
CA ILE A 119 -21.94 -38.36 15.18
C ILE A 119 -21.57 -37.52 16.41
N LYS A 120 -21.28 -36.22 16.22
CA LYS A 120 -20.98 -35.30 17.34
C LYS A 120 -22.14 -35.22 18.33
N LYS A 121 -23.39 -35.14 17.87
CA LYS A 121 -24.58 -35.17 18.74
C LYS A 121 -24.68 -36.49 19.51
N MET A 122 -24.46 -37.63 18.86
CA MET A 122 -24.54 -38.95 19.50
C MET A 122 -23.42 -39.16 20.51
N LEU A 123 -22.20 -38.75 20.20
CA LEU A 123 -21.09 -38.72 21.15
C LEU A 123 -21.40 -37.81 22.34
N LYS A 124 -21.94 -36.61 22.09
CA LYS A 124 -22.39 -35.70 23.16
C LYS A 124 -23.43 -36.39 24.06
N LYS A 125 -24.42 -37.09 23.49
CA LYS A 125 -25.45 -37.82 24.27
C LYS A 125 -24.88 -39.00 25.05
N LYS A 126 -23.96 -39.78 24.45
CA LYS A 126 -23.33 -40.96 25.07
C LYS A 126 -22.33 -40.58 26.17
N PHE A 127 -21.56 -39.52 25.97
CA PHE A 127 -20.44 -39.12 26.83
C PHE A 127 -20.70 -37.85 27.65
N HIS A 128 -21.88 -37.21 27.52
CA HIS A 128 -22.34 -36.33 28.59
C HIS A 128 -22.53 -37.21 29.81
N LYS A 129 -21.56 -37.13 30.73
CA LYS A 129 -21.75 -37.52 32.12
C LYS A 129 -23.14 -37.00 32.50
N ARG A 130 -24.04 -37.88 32.95
CA ARG A 130 -25.18 -37.49 33.80
C ARG A 130 -24.58 -36.89 35.08
N GLY A 131 -24.02 -35.70 34.94
CA GLY A 131 -23.23 -35.03 35.94
C GLY A 131 -24.13 -34.03 36.64
N GLY A 132 -24.82 -34.51 37.67
CA GLY A 132 -25.37 -33.64 38.71
C GLY A 132 -24.21 -32.86 39.35
N LYS A 133 -23.95 -31.65 38.84
CA LYS A 133 -23.24 -30.58 39.55
C LYS A 133 -23.38 -29.25 38.81
N LYS A 134 -24.62 -28.81 38.54
CA LYS A 134 -24.91 -27.45 38.06
C LYS A 134 -25.67 -26.72 39.16
N ASN A 135 -24.94 -26.22 40.17
CA ASN A 135 -25.28 -25.08 41.04
C ASN A 135 -24.18 -24.87 42.10
N LYS A 136 -22.90 -24.96 41.73
CA LYS A 136 -21.90 -24.19 42.51
C LYS A 136 -21.83 -22.82 41.85
N LYS A 137 -22.64 -21.88 42.34
CA LYS A 137 -22.47 -20.46 42.03
C LYS A 137 -21.02 -20.12 42.37
N LYS A 138 -20.25 -19.66 41.39
CA LYS A 138 -18.92 -19.12 41.66
C LYS A 138 -19.12 -17.84 42.48
N PRO A 139 -18.44 -17.64 43.62
CA PRO A 139 -18.52 -16.38 44.33
C PRO A 139 -18.02 -15.27 43.40
N VAL A 140 -18.81 -14.23 43.24
CA VAL A 140 -18.41 -13.02 42.53
C VAL A 140 -17.37 -12.33 43.42
N LEU A 141 -16.10 -12.42 43.06
CA LEU A 141 -15.06 -11.59 43.65
C LEU A 141 -15.28 -10.16 43.17
N ASN A 142 -16.04 -9.39 43.96
CA ASN A 142 -16.16 -7.95 43.77
C ASN A 142 -15.19 -7.27 44.75
N PRO A 143 -14.00 -6.83 44.30
CA PRO A 143 -12.99 -6.22 45.16
C PRO A 143 -13.39 -4.84 45.72
N LEU A 144 -14.54 -4.29 45.30
CA LEU A 144 -15.01 -2.95 45.71
C LEU A 144 -16.14 -2.99 46.74
N ALA A 145 -16.60 -4.16 47.18
CA ALA A 145 -17.75 -4.28 48.10
C ALA A 145 -17.53 -3.57 49.46
N ASN A 146 -16.27 -3.41 49.89
CA ASN A 146 -15.91 -2.79 51.17
C ASN A 146 -15.25 -1.39 51.01
N ALA A 147 -15.21 -0.83 49.80
CA ALA A 147 -14.48 0.42 49.55
C ALA A 147 -15.22 1.70 50.01
N ALA A 148 -16.42 1.58 50.58
CA ALA A 148 -17.26 2.71 50.98
C ALA A 148 -17.72 2.70 52.45
N SER A 149 -17.16 1.84 53.32
CA SER A 149 -17.43 1.97 54.76
C SER A 149 -16.55 3.06 55.37
N ALA A 150 -17.01 4.31 55.31
CA ALA A 150 -16.40 5.40 56.06
C ALA A 150 -16.47 5.08 57.57
N PRO A 151 -15.38 5.23 58.34
CA PRO A 151 -15.42 5.03 59.78
C PRO A 151 -16.32 6.10 60.42
N LYS A 152 -17.35 5.67 61.15
CA LYS A 152 -18.12 6.57 62.03
C LYS A 152 -17.18 7.06 63.13
N PHE A 153 -16.87 8.36 63.12
CA PHE A 153 -16.12 9.04 64.16
C PHE A 153 -16.63 8.66 65.56
N ARG A 154 -15.70 8.37 66.48
CA ARG A 154 -15.96 8.36 67.92
C ARG A 154 -15.88 9.80 68.41
N THR A 155 -16.99 10.32 68.90
CA THR A 155 -17.00 11.45 69.84
C THR A 155 -16.61 10.93 71.21
N GLU A 156 -15.65 11.63 71.82
CA GLU A 156 -15.15 11.63 73.22
C GLU A 156 -15.31 10.36 74.06
#